data_AF-A0AB34K0Q4-F1
#
_entry.id   AF-A0AB34K0Q4-F1
#
_cell.length_a   1.000
_cell.length_b   1.000
_cell.length_c   1.000
_cell.angle_alpha   90.00
_cell.angle_beta   90.00
_cell.angle_gamma   90.00
#
_symmetry.space_group_name_H-M   'P 1'
#
loop_
_entity.id
_entity.type
_entity.pdbx_description
1 polymer ?
#
loop_
_entity_poly.entity_id
_entity_poly.type
_entity_poly.pdbx_seq_one_letter_code
_entity_poly.pdbx_strand_id
1 'polypeptide(L)'
;MPYYGSLRHQRDCLTAPVLPAMMWGSLVAGLNIAQGAPLTPRVFAVNVGILYLYQALQCPMEAIHGRRSLLHNGLAAGSLGVVGVQAGFLGVPFVPLHILYSSKYNPLLIAFGMYGLIAMGIGSLGSKPL
;
A
#
# COMPACT_ATOMS: atom_id res chain seq x y z
N MET A 1 -8.60 -15.36 25.30
CA MET A 1 -8.53 -13.98 24.76
C MET A 1 -8.68 -14.06 23.24
N PRO A 2 -9.44 -13.18 22.60
CA PRO A 2 -9.46 -13.12 21.13
C PRO A 2 -8.03 -12.94 20.62
N TYR A 3 -7.67 -13.65 19.55
CA TYR A 3 -6.33 -13.58 18.96
C TYR A 3 -5.98 -12.15 18.54
N TYR A 4 -6.92 -11.46 17.90
CA TYR A 4 -6.83 -10.05 17.53
C TYR A 4 -6.74 -9.15 18.77
N GLY A 5 -5.89 -8.12 18.69
CA GLY A 5 -5.62 -7.20 19.79
C GLY A 5 -4.62 -7.72 20.83
N SER A 6 -4.21 -8.99 20.79
CA SER A 6 -3.15 -9.50 21.67
C SER A 6 -1.75 -9.00 21.24
N LEU A 7 -0.81 -8.93 22.19
CA LEU A 7 0.60 -8.61 21.90
C LEU A 7 1.21 -9.59 20.88
N ARG A 8 0.81 -10.86 20.93
CA ARG A 8 1.25 -11.88 19.97
C ARG A 8 0.77 -11.55 18.56
N HIS A 9 -0.50 -11.19 18.39
CA HIS A 9 -1.03 -10.76 17.10
C HIS A 9 -0.31 -9.52 16.57
N GLN A 10 -0.06 -8.50 17.41
CA GLN A 10 0.67 -7.30 16.98
C GLN A 10 2.10 -7.63 16.54
N ARG A 11 2.82 -8.45 17.31
CA ARG A 11 4.18 -8.89 16.97
C ARG A 11 4.19 -9.63 15.64
N ASP A 12 3.31 -10.62 15.48
CA ASP A 12 3.28 -11.46 14.29
C ASP A 12 2.81 -10.63 13.07
N CYS A 13 1.87 -9.71 13.25
CA CYS A 13 1.39 -8.82 12.18
C CYS A 13 2.48 -7.82 11.70
N LEU A 14 3.30 -7.30 12.60
CA LEU A 14 4.38 -6.37 12.23
C LEU A 14 5.64 -7.07 11.71
N THR A 15 5.92 -8.30 12.14
CA THR A 15 7.14 -9.02 11.74
C THR A 15 6.96 -9.90 10.51
N ALA A 16 5.79 -10.53 10.32
CA ALA A 16 5.49 -11.33 9.14
C ALA A 16 5.70 -10.61 7.79
N PRO A 17 5.40 -9.31 7.62
CA PRO A 17 5.57 -8.64 6.33
C PRO A 17 7.00 -8.21 6.04
N VAL A 18 7.94 -8.30 6.99
CA VAL A 18 9.33 -7.83 6.80
C VAL A 18 9.99 -8.53 5.62
N LEU A 19 9.99 -9.88 5.61
CA LEU A 19 10.63 -10.65 4.55
C LEU A 19 9.91 -10.50 3.20
N PRO A 20 8.56 -10.63 3.10
CA PRO A 20 7.84 -10.36 1.86
C PRO A 20 8.05 -8.93 1.33
N ALA A 21 8.06 -7.91 2.19
CA ALA A 21 8.29 -6.53 1.78
C ALA A 21 9.71 -6.33 1.23
N MET A 22 10.72 -6.97 1.83
CA MET A 22 12.07 -6.97 1.27
C MET A 22 12.11 -7.64 -0.10
N MET A 23 11.53 -8.84 -0.26
CA MET A 23 11.54 -9.56 -1.53
C MET A 23 10.83 -8.80 -2.65
N TRP A 24 9.57 -8.40 -2.41
CA TRP A 24 8.78 -7.68 -3.41
C TRP A 24 9.29 -6.26 -3.63
N GLY A 25 9.78 -5.58 -2.58
CA GLY A 25 10.36 -4.26 -2.70
C GLY A 25 11.65 -4.26 -3.51
N SER A 26 12.47 -5.31 -3.37
CA SER A 26 13.66 -5.53 -4.20
C SER A 26 13.27 -5.71 -5.67
N LEU A 27 12.24 -6.52 -5.94
CA LEU A 27 11.75 -6.75 -7.30
C LEU A 27 11.25 -5.44 -7.94
N VAL A 28 10.42 -4.68 -7.24
CA VAL A 28 9.88 -3.40 -7.75
C VAL A 28 11.01 -2.38 -7.93
N ALA A 29 11.97 -2.32 -7.01
CA ALA A 29 13.15 -1.47 -7.17
C ALA A 29 13.94 -1.87 -8.44
N GLY A 30 14.15 -3.17 -8.67
CA GLY A 30 14.81 -3.68 -9.87
C GLY A 30 14.07 -3.30 -11.16
N LEU A 31 12.73 -3.39 -11.16
CA LEU A 31 11.89 -2.96 -12.29
C LEU A 31 12.01 -1.45 -12.54
N ASN A 32 11.98 -0.61 -11.50
CA ASN A 32 12.18 0.83 -11.63
C ASN A 32 13.55 1.17 -12.23
N ILE A 33 14.60 0.47 -11.79
CA ILE A 33 15.96 0.65 -12.33
C ILE A 33 16.01 0.23 -13.80
N ALA A 34 15.40 -0.90 -14.15
CA ALA A 34 15.31 -1.36 -15.53
C ALA A 34 14.53 -0.37 -16.43
N GLN A 35 13.61 0.40 -15.87
CA GLN A 35 12.87 1.47 -16.55
C GLN A 35 13.63 2.81 -16.59
N GLY A 36 14.86 2.86 -16.06
CA GLY A 36 15.73 4.05 -16.13
C GLY A 36 15.79 4.89 -14.86
N ALA A 37 15.21 4.44 -13.74
CA ALA A 37 15.43 5.10 -12.45
C ALA A 37 16.88 4.90 -11.97
N PRO A 38 17.48 5.90 -11.30
CA PRO A 38 18.85 5.77 -10.82
C PRO A 38 18.95 4.71 -9.71
N LEU A 39 19.97 3.85 -9.80
CA LEU A 39 20.29 2.88 -8.75
C LEU A 39 20.76 3.63 -7.50
N THR A 40 19.86 3.81 -6.54
CA THR A 40 20.15 4.45 -5.26
C THR A 40 19.61 3.62 -4.10
N PRO A 41 20.28 3.59 -2.94
CA PRO A 41 19.73 2.96 -1.74
C PRO A 41 18.36 3.53 -1.34
N ARG A 42 18.10 4.79 -1.71
CA ARG A 42 16.81 5.45 -1.49
C ARG A 42 15.68 4.76 -2.26
N VAL A 43 15.86 4.44 -3.54
CA VAL A 43 14.83 3.76 -4.34
C VAL A 43 14.48 2.42 -3.71
N PHE A 44 15.50 1.65 -3.30
CA PHE A 44 15.29 0.40 -2.59
C PHE A 44 14.51 0.58 -1.28
N ALA A 45 14.97 1.47 -0.41
CA ALA A 45 14.38 1.72 0.89
C ALA A 45 12.92 2.21 0.79
N VAL A 46 12.61 3.06 -0.19
CA VAL A 46 11.24 3.54 -0.43
C VAL A 46 10.34 2.41 -0.89
N ASN A 47 10.78 1.56 -1.82
CA ASN A 47 9.96 0.44 -2.31
C ASN A 47 9.70 -0.61 -1.22
N VAL A 48 10.72 -1.00 -0.46
CA VAL A 48 10.56 -1.91 0.69
C VAL A 48 9.70 -1.27 1.78
N GLY A 49 9.97 -0.01 2.11
CA GLY A 49 9.27 0.74 3.15
C GLY A 49 7.79 0.91 2.87
N ILE A 50 7.40 1.27 1.64
CA ILE A 50 5.99 1.39 1.25
C ILE A 50 5.26 0.06 1.39
N LEU A 51 5.85 -1.05 0.93
CA LEU A 51 5.23 -2.38 1.04
C LEU A 51 5.10 -2.84 2.49
N TYR A 52 6.11 -2.56 3.32
CA TYR A 52 6.03 -2.83 4.75
C TYR A 52 4.93 -2.00 5.41
N LEU A 53 4.89 -0.68 5.17
CA LEU A 53 3.90 0.23 5.72
C LEU A 53 2.48 -0.17 5.31
N TYR A 54 2.28 -0.62 4.07
CA TYR A 54 0.99 -1.10 3.58
C TYR A 54 0.42 -2.24 4.45
N GLN A 55 1.28 -3.19 4.85
CA GLN A 55 0.89 -4.30 5.71
C GLN A 55 0.77 -3.85 7.17
N ALA A 56 1.69 -3.02 7.65
CA ALA A 56 1.70 -2.53 9.03
C ALA A 56 0.45 -1.69 9.35
N LEU A 57 -0.04 -0.89 8.39
CA LEU A 57 -1.27 -0.09 8.55
C LEU A 57 -2.53 -0.96 8.74
N GLN A 58 -2.52 -2.20 8.27
CA GLN A 58 -3.65 -3.12 8.47
C GLN A 58 -3.72 -3.65 9.91
N CYS A 59 -2.58 -3.81 10.60
CA CYS A 59 -2.53 -4.36 11.96
C CYS A 59 -3.46 -3.66 12.98
N PRO A 60 -3.46 -2.32 13.13
CA PRO A 60 -4.40 -1.66 14.04
C PRO A 60 -5.86 -1.84 13.61
N MET A 61 -6.14 -1.87 12.30
CA MET A 61 -7.49 -2.07 11.79
C MET A 61 -8.00 -3.48 12.08
N GLU A 62 -7.16 -4.50 11.92
CA GLU A 62 -7.47 -5.90 12.28
C GLU A 62 -7.66 -6.05 13.79
N ALA A 63 -6.83 -5.38 14.60
CA ALA A 63 -6.94 -5.40 16.05
C ALA A 63 -8.26 -4.78 16.56
N ILE A 64 -8.69 -3.65 15.97
CA ILE A 64 -9.96 -2.98 16.33
C ILE A 64 -11.16 -3.80 15.87
N HIS A 65 -11.15 -4.32 14.65
CA HIS A 65 -12.31 -5.01 14.07
C HIS A 65 -12.37 -6.51 14.41
N GLY A 66 -11.30 -7.08 14.95
CA GLY A 66 -11.23 -8.51 15.28
C GLY A 66 -11.26 -9.43 14.07
N ARG A 67 -10.97 -8.93 12.86
CA ARG A 67 -11.01 -9.69 11.60
C ARG A 67 -10.10 -9.06 10.55
N ARG A 68 -9.67 -9.86 9.58
CA ARG A 68 -9.10 -9.38 8.31
C ARG A 68 -10.22 -8.91 7.39
N SER A 69 -9.99 -7.85 6.62
CA SER A 69 -10.99 -7.33 5.66
C SER A 69 -10.33 -6.74 4.42
N LEU A 70 -11.02 -6.84 3.27
CA LEU A 70 -10.64 -6.17 2.03
C LEU A 70 -10.62 -4.64 2.21
N LEU A 71 -11.55 -4.10 3.00
CA LEU A 71 -11.59 -2.68 3.30
C LEU A 71 -10.29 -2.21 3.97
N HIS A 72 -9.65 -3.03 4.81
CA HIS A 72 -8.35 -2.68 5.40
C HIS A 72 -7.26 -2.53 4.34
N ASN A 73 -7.26 -3.38 3.32
CA ASN A 73 -6.34 -3.26 2.18
C ASN A 73 -6.63 -1.99 1.38
N GLY A 74 -7.91 -1.72 1.11
CA GLY A 74 -8.33 -0.53 0.38
C GLY A 74 -7.94 0.76 1.10
N LEU A 75 -8.22 0.85 2.40
CA LEU A 75 -7.86 2.00 3.23
C LEU A 75 -6.35 2.19 3.35
N ALA A 76 -5.59 1.11 3.59
CA ALA A 76 -4.13 1.17 3.69
C ALA A 76 -3.49 1.62 2.37
N ALA A 77 -3.86 0.98 1.25
CA ALA A 77 -3.31 1.34 -0.05
C ALA A 77 -3.77 2.71 -0.53
N GLY A 78 -5.04 3.07 -0.33
CA GLY A 78 -5.56 4.39 -0.66
C GLY A 78 -4.81 5.49 0.10
N SER A 79 -4.58 5.29 1.40
CA SER A 79 -3.84 6.27 2.23
C SER A 79 -2.38 6.41 1.77
N LEU A 80 -1.69 5.30 1.51
CA LEU A 80 -0.32 5.34 1.00
C LEU A 80 -0.25 5.90 -0.43
N GLY A 81 -1.26 5.66 -1.25
CA GLY A 81 -1.41 6.24 -2.57
C GLY A 81 -1.48 7.76 -2.52
N VAL A 82 -2.29 8.32 -1.60
CA VAL A 82 -2.34 9.77 -1.35
C VAL A 82 -0.96 10.32 -0.98
N VAL A 83 -0.31 9.71 0.00
CA VAL A 83 1.02 10.16 0.47
C VAL A 83 2.06 10.08 -0.64
N GLY A 84 2.07 8.98 -1.41
CA GLY A 84 3.02 8.78 -2.51
C GLY A 84 2.80 9.76 -3.66
N VAL A 85 1.55 10.06 -4.00
CA VAL A 85 1.21 11.06 -5.03
C VAL A 85 1.54 12.47 -4.56
N GLN A 86 1.21 12.81 -3.31
CA GLN A 86 1.52 14.11 -2.72
C GLN A 86 3.03 14.35 -2.64
N ALA A 87 3.82 13.32 -2.34
CA ALA A 87 5.27 13.38 -2.30
C ALA A 87 5.94 13.32 -3.69
N GLY A 88 5.16 13.18 -4.77
CA GLY A 88 5.67 13.08 -6.13
C GLY A 88 6.40 11.78 -6.46
N PHE A 89 6.27 10.75 -5.62
CA PHE A 89 6.86 9.42 -5.87
C PHE A 89 5.97 8.52 -6.74
N LEU A 90 4.66 8.76 -6.71
CA LEU A 90 3.67 7.96 -7.42
C LEU A 90 2.85 8.83 -8.37
N GLY A 91 2.55 8.31 -9.55
CA GLY A 91 1.47 8.83 -10.39
C GLY A 91 0.12 8.26 -9.95
N VAL A 92 -0.98 8.81 -10.48
CA VAL A 92 -2.30 8.19 -10.34
C VAL A 92 -2.51 7.24 -11.52
N PRO A 93 -2.68 5.93 -11.30
CA PRO A 93 -2.81 4.97 -12.38
C PRO A 93 -4.15 5.13 -13.10
N PHE A 94 -4.19 4.77 -14.39
CA PHE A 94 -5.40 4.75 -15.23
C PHE A 94 -6.16 6.08 -15.35
N VAL A 95 -5.54 7.21 -15.00
CA VAL A 95 -6.15 8.54 -15.12
C VAL A 95 -5.27 9.42 -16.01
N PRO A 96 -5.80 9.95 -17.12
CA PRO A 96 -5.07 10.91 -17.96
C PRO A 96 -4.69 12.18 -17.18
N LEU A 97 -3.47 12.69 -17.41
CA LEU A 97 -2.95 13.87 -16.71
C LEU A 97 -3.86 15.12 -16.86
N HIS A 98 -4.50 15.29 -18.03
CA HIS A 98 -5.41 16.42 -18.25
C HIS A 98 -6.67 16.37 -17.38
N ILE A 99 -7.12 15.17 -16.99
CA ILE A 99 -8.23 14.99 -16.05
C ILE A 99 -7.75 15.23 -14.63
N LEU A 100 -6.56 14.69 -14.30
CA LEU A 100 -5.98 14.78 -12.97
C LEU A 100 -5.67 16.24 -12.56
N TYR A 101 -5.20 17.06 -13.51
CA TYR A 101 -4.89 18.47 -13.29
C TYR A 101 -6.01 19.44 -13.74
N SER A 102 -7.19 18.91 -14.09
CA SER A 102 -8.37 19.75 -14.26
C SER A 102 -8.81 20.30 -12.89
N SER A 103 -9.14 21.59 -12.80
CA SER A 103 -9.53 22.23 -11.52
C SER A 103 -10.81 21.64 -10.89
N LYS A 104 -11.50 20.73 -11.58
CA LYS A 104 -12.76 20.13 -11.14
C LYS A 104 -12.57 19.01 -10.11
N TYR A 105 -11.39 18.40 -10.02
CA TYR A 105 -11.18 17.22 -9.19
C TYR A 105 -9.98 17.35 -8.25
N ASN A 106 -10.11 16.79 -7.05
CA ASN A 106 -8.98 16.70 -6.13
C ASN A 106 -8.15 15.44 -6.49
N PRO A 107 -6.90 15.60 -6.97
CA PRO A 107 -6.08 14.46 -7.40
C PRO A 107 -5.77 13.49 -6.27
N LEU A 108 -5.76 13.94 -5.01
CA LEU A 108 -5.53 13.07 -3.85
C LEU A 108 -6.72 12.14 -3.58
N LEU A 109 -7.95 12.62 -3.76
CA LEU A 109 -9.14 11.74 -3.63
C LEU A 109 -9.17 10.68 -4.72
N ILE A 110 -8.78 11.04 -5.95
CA ILE A 110 -8.65 10.09 -7.05
C ILE A 110 -7.54 9.09 -6.74
N ALA A 111 -6.38 9.54 -6.26
CA ALA A 111 -5.30 8.66 -5.83
C ALA A 111 -5.78 7.66 -4.76
N PHE A 112 -6.45 8.15 -3.72
CA PHE A 112 -7.02 7.29 -2.67
C PHE A 112 -7.93 6.22 -3.26
N GLY A 113 -8.88 6.63 -4.11
CA GLY A 113 -9.83 5.73 -4.75
C GLY A 113 -9.14 4.68 -5.63
N MET A 114 -8.22 5.10 -6.50
CA MET A 114 -7.56 4.21 -7.45
C MET A 114 -6.65 3.19 -6.73
N TYR A 115 -5.78 3.65 -5.83
CA TYR A 115 -4.90 2.74 -5.09
C TYR A 115 -5.69 1.82 -4.15
N GLY A 116 -6.76 2.33 -3.52
CA GLY A 116 -7.65 1.52 -2.69
C GLY A 116 -8.39 0.44 -3.49
N LEU A 117 -8.97 0.79 -4.64
CA LEU A 117 -9.68 -0.16 -5.51
C LEU A 117 -8.75 -1.23 -6.07
N ILE A 118 -7.54 -0.85 -6.50
CA ILE A 118 -6.53 -1.82 -6.97
C ILE A 118 -6.18 -2.81 -5.85
N ALA A 119 -5.94 -2.33 -4.63
CA ALA A 119 -5.59 -3.19 -3.51
C ALA A 119 -6.73 -4.10 -3.08
N MET A 120 -7.98 -3.62 -3.10
CA MET A 120 -9.15 -4.48 -2.86
C MET A 120 -9.32 -5.52 -3.96
N GLY A 121 -9.12 -5.13 -5.23
CA GLY A 121 -9.20 -6.02 -6.38
C GLY A 121 -8.13 -7.12 -6.34
N ILE A 122 -6.89 -6.79 -5.99
CA ILE A 122 -5.84 -7.80 -5.81
C ILE A 122 -6.11 -8.64 -4.55
N GLY A 123 -6.53 -8.01 -3.45
CA GLY A 123 -6.82 -8.69 -2.19
C GLY A 123 -7.96 -9.71 -2.29
N SER A 124 -8.93 -9.49 -3.17
CA SER A 124 -10.06 -10.40 -3.37
C SER A 124 -9.63 -11.72 -4.02
N LEU A 125 -8.56 -11.71 -4.82
CA LEU A 125 -7.94 -12.92 -5.37
C LEU A 125 -7.36 -13.82 -4.26
N GLY A 126 -6.98 -13.22 -3.12
CA GLY A 126 -6.52 -13.93 -1.93
C GLY A 126 -7.64 -14.40 -0.99
N SER A 127 -8.90 -14.34 -1.42
CA SER A 127 -10.09 -14.75 -0.64
C SER A 127 -10.25 -14.03 0.70
N LYS A 128 -9.69 -12.81 0.85
CA LYS A 128 -9.98 -11.97 2.03
C LYS A 128 -11.47 -11.57 2.00
N PRO A 129 -12.19 -11.66 3.14
CA PRO A 129 -13.59 -11.25 3.20
C PRO A 129 -13.72 -9.72 3.12
N LEU A 130 -14.89 -9.24 2.73
CA LEU A 130 -15.25 -7.81 2.77
C LEU A 130 -15.26 -7.26 4.21
#